data_AF-A0AAW7A2E0-F1
#
_entry.id   AF-A0AAW7A2E0-F1
#
_cell.length_a   1.000
_cell.length_b   1.000
_cell.length_c   1.000
_cell.angle_alpha   90.00
_cell.angle_beta   90.00
_cell.angle_gamma   90.00
#
_symmetry.space_group_name_H-M   'P 1'
#
loop_
_entity.id
_entity.type
_entity.pdbx_description
1 polymer ?
#
loop_
_entity_poly.entity_id
_entity_poly.type
_entity_poly.pdbx_seq_one_letter_code
_entity_poly.pdbx_strand_id
1 'polypeptide(L)'
;MVTVHYFFDPMCGWCYGASPLIEALMDTSQFKVELHPGGMIEKRAIEPEFRQHIINSDARIATETGATFGEAYLQRVKSEDAFVLDSYLPTQAILSAEKMGLNPWHMLKAIQSAHYQLGLKVNEASTLKAIAESLGLASDAWEQNMALSEAELDERIRSSRQLMRQLHVGGYPTLIAEVNGEYLTLPHSAYYDKPAQWKLALQKLR
;
A
#
# COMPACT_ATOMS: atom_id res chain seq x y z
N MET A 1 -13.28 -20.60 0.34
CA MET A 1 -12.14 -19.67 0.35
C MET A 1 -12.73 -18.29 0.52
N VAL A 2 -12.22 -17.49 1.46
CA VAL A 2 -12.75 -16.16 1.75
C VAL A 2 -11.94 -15.13 0.97
N THR A 3 -12.60 -14.24 0.23
CA THR A 3 -11.91 -13.11 -0.41
C THR A 3 -11.79 -11.98 0.60
N VAL A 4 -10.62 -11.35 0.71
CA VAL A 4 -10.43 -10.15 1.52
C VAL A 4 -10.02 -9.02 0.58
N HIS A 5 -10.90 -8.03 0.45
CA HIS A 5 -10.64 -6.82 -0.31
C HIS A 5 -9.81 -5.86 0.55
N TYR A 6 -8.59 -5.59 0.11
CA TYR A 6 -7.68 -4.62 0.71
C TYR A 6 -7.67 -3.33 -0.10
N PHE A 7 -8.36 -2.31 0.42
CA PHE A 7 -8.31 -0.96 -0.10
C PHE A 7 -7.11 -0.24 0.48
N PHE A 8 -6.20 0.20 -0.38
CA PHE A 8 -4.91 0.73 0.05
C PHE A 8 -4.44 1.88 -0.85
N ASP A 9 -3.41 2.56 -0.37
CA ASP A 9 -2.60 3.45 -1.21
C ASP A 9 -1.12 3.28 -0.86
N PRO A 10 -0.19 3.23 -1.85
CA PRO A 10 1.24 3.10 -1.57
C PRO A 10 1.78 4.18 -0.64
N MET A 11 1.28 5.42 -0.78
CA MET A 11 1.71 6.60 -0.02
C MET A 11 0.87 6.85 1.23
N CYS A 12 0.01 5.90 1.64
CA CYS A 12 -0.70 5.98 2.91
C CYS A 12 0.14 5.41 4.05
N GLY A 13 0.52 6.26 5.02
CA GLY A 13 1.29 5.85 6.19
C GLY A 13 0.57 4.81 7.05
N TRP A 14 -0.76 4.89 7.18
CA TRP A 14 -1.54 3.87 7.89
C TRP A 14 -1.58 2.54 7.15
N CYS A 15 -1.55 2.53 5.81
CA CYS A 15 -1.39 1.29 5.04
C CYS A 15 -0.04 0.65 5.34
N TYR A 16 1.03 1.45 5.47
CA TYR A 16 2.34 0.97 5.87
C TYR A 16 2.35 0.41 7.31
N GLY A 17 1.72 1.11 8.25
CA GLY A 17 1.57 0.64 9.63
C GLY A 17 0.77 -0.66 9.74
N ALA A 18 -0.19 -0.88 8.85
CA ALA A 18 -0.99 -2.10 8.81
C ALA A 18 -0.26 -3.30 8.18
N SER A 19 0.94 -3.13 7.60
CA SER A 19 1.62 -4.16 6.82
C SER A 19 1.77 -5.52 7.53
N PRO A 20 2.10 -5.61 8.84
CA PRO A 20 2.13 -6.89 9.54
C PRO A 20 0.77 -7.61 9.59
N LEU A 21 -0.34 -6.86 9.61
CA LEU A 21 -1.69 -7.42 9.60
C LEU A 21 -2.09 -7.90 8.20
N ILE A 22 -1.66 -7.19 7.15
CA ILE A 22 -1.86 -7.62 5.77
C ILE A 22 -1.04 -8.88 5.47
N GLU A 23 0.21 -8.92 5.92
CA GLU A 23 1.08 -10.10 5.76
C GLU A 23 0.46 -11.35 6.41
N ALA A 24 -0.17 -11.21 7.58
CA ALA A 24 -0.88 -12.30 8.22
C ALA A 24 -2.05 -12.87 7.39
N LEU A 25 -2.67 -12.07 6.51
CA LEU A 25 -3.69 -12.54 5.55
C LEU A 25 -3.06 -13.25 4.36
N MET A 26 -1.89 -12.79 3.91
CA MET A 26 -1.15 -13.34 2.78
C MET A 26 -0.47 -14.68 3.11
N ASP A 27 -0.06 -14.87 4.36
CA ASP A 27 0.68 -16.05 4.85
C ASP A 27 -0.16 -17.35 4.91
N THR A 28 -1.42 -17.31 4.49
CA THR A 28 -2.34 -18.44 4.58
C THR A 28 -3.13 -18.64 3.30
N SER A 29 -3.33 -19.89 2.90
CA SER A 29 -4.17 -20.25 1.75
C SER A 29 -5.67 -20.14 2.04
N GLN A 30 -6.06 -19.75 3.26
CA GLN A 30 -7.46 -19.57 3.65
C GLN A 30 -8.09 -18.36 2.95
N PHE A 31 -7.29 -17.32 2.71
CA PHE A 31 -7.73 -16.05 2.17
C PHE A 31 -7.17 -15.83 0.77
N LYS A 32 -8.03 -15.34 -0.13
CA LYS A 32 -7.60 -14.68 -1.36
C LYS A 32 -7.62 -13.18 -1.09
N VAL A 33 -6.48 -12.53 -1.04
CA VAL A 33 -6.44 -11.07 -0.82
C VAL A 33 -6.44 -10.35 -2.16
N GLU A 34 -7.44 -9.50 -2.39
CA GLU A 34 -7.54 -8.66 -3.57
C GLU A 34 -7.15 -7.22 -3.25
N LEU A 35 -6.17 -6.69 -3.98
CA LEU A 35 -5.62 -5.35 -3.77
C LEU A 35 -6.36 -4.31 -4.64
N HIS A 36 -6.89 -3.28 -3.98
CA HIS A 36 -7.67 -2.19 -4.57
C HIS A 36 -6.97 -0.84 -4.34
N PRO A 37 -6.13 -0.36 -5.28
CA PRO A 37 -5.40 0.89 -5.12
C PRO A 37 -6.32 2.12 -5.22
N GLY A 38 -6.14 3.05 -4.29
CA GLY A 38 -7.01 4.21 -4.11
C GLY A 38 -6.67 5.46 -4.92
N GLY A 39 -5.41 5.64 -5.28
CA GLY A 39 -4.90 6.86 -5.94
C GLY A 39 -5.06 8.09 -5.05
N MET A 40 -4.57 8.04 -3.82
CA MET A 40 -4.81 9.05 -2.78
C MET A 40 -4.22 10.43 -3.10
N ILE A 41 -3.02 10.47 -3.68
CA ILE A 41 -2.25 11.69 -3.95
C ILE A 41 -1.76 11.66 -5.39
N GLU A 42 -2.23 12.60 -6.23
CA GLU A 42 -1.61 12.90 -7.51
C GLU A 42 -0.22 13.51 -7.33
N LYS A 43 0.68 13.33 -8.31
CA LYS A 43 2.07 13.79 -8.24
C LYS A 43 2.14 15.28 -7.95
N ARG A 44 2.58 15.64 -6.74
CA ARG A 44 2.73 17.05 -6.33
C ARG A 44 3.76 17.23 -5.23
N ALA A 45 4.32 18.43 -5.15
CA ALA A 45 5.02 18.86 -3.95
C ALA A 45 4.01 19.02 -2.80
N ILE A 46 4.40 18.57 -1.61
CA ILE A 46 3.57 18.67 -0.41
C ILE A 46 3.82 20.01 0.27
N GLU A 47 2.73 20.76 0.46
CA GLU A 47 2.75 22.04 1.16
C GLU A 47 3.16 21.89 2.63
N PRO A 48 3.79 22.90 3.24
CA PRO A 48 4.32 22.81 4.61
C PRO A 48 3.31 22.35 5.65
N GLU A 49 2.07 22.84 5.59
CA GLU A 49 1.01 22.45 6.54
C GLU A 49 0.67 20.95 6.42
N PHE A 50 0.50 20.45 5.20
CA PHE A 50 0.22 19.04 4.98
C PHE A 50 1.43 18.16 5.32
N ARG A 51 2.65 18.65 5.10
CA ARG A 51 3.89 17.99 5.51
C ARG A 51 3.96 17.83 7.02
N GLN A 52 3.58 18.85 7.79
CA GLN A 52 3.51 18.75 9.25
C GLN A 52 2.47 17.72 9.70
N HIS A 53 1.33 17.65 9.00
CA HIS A 53 0.33 16.61 9.25
C HIS A 53 0.87 15.19 9.01
N ILE A 54 1.67 14.98 7.96
CA ILE A 54 2.34 13.70 7.70
C ILE A 54 3.29 13.35 8.85
N ILE A 55 4.15 14.28 9.27
CA ILE A 55 5.09 14.04 10.38
C ILE A 55 4.36 13.64 11.67
N ASN A 56 3.27 14.34 11.99
CA ASN A 56 2.46 14.02 13.17
C ASN A 56 1.77 12.65 13.03
N SER A 57 1.32 12.32 11.81
CA SER A 57 0.70 11.03 11.52
C SER A 57 1.70 9.88 11.62
N ASP A 58 2.92 10.04 11.10
CA ASP A 58 3.98 9.03 11.18
C ASP A 58 4.34 8.71 12.64
N ALA A 59 4.44 9.73 13.50
CA ALA A 59 4.69 9.53 14.92
C ALA A 59 3.56 8.73 15.60
N ARG A 60 2.30 8.99 15.23
CA ARG A 60 1.15 8.22 15.70
C ARG A 60 1.16 6.80 15.17
N ILE A 61 1.42 6.61 13.88
CA ILE A 61 1.51 5.30 13.24
C ILE A 61 2.58 4.47 13.95
N ALA A 62 3.77 5.03 14.21
CA ALA A 62 4.83 4.32 14.92
C ALA A 62 4.39 3.88 16.32
N THR A 63 3.70 4.78 17.04
CA THR A 63 3.22 4.51 18.41
C THR A 63 2.10 3.46 18.43
N GLU A 64 1.14 3.53 17.51
CA GLU A 64 -0.05 2.68 17.52
C GLU A 64 0.21 1.32 16.86
N THR A 65 1.12 1.24 15.89
CA THR A 65 1.32 0.05 15.04
C THR A 65 2.65 -0.67 15.27
N GLY A 66 3.61 -0.02 15.95
CA GLY A 66 4.98 -0.52 16.06
C GLY A 66 5.81 -0.35 14.78
N ALA A 67 5.26 0.24 13.71
CA ALA A 67 6.01 0.52 12.50
C ALA A 67 7.18 1.48 12.78
N THR A 68 8.32 1.18 12.19
CA THR A 68 9.49 2.06 12.27
C THR A 68 9.50 3.03 11.11
N PHE A 69 10.21 4.14 11.24
CA PHE A 69 10.46 5.08 10.16
C PHE A 69 11.96 5.36 10.16
N GLY A 70 12.62 5.18 9.02
CA GLY A 70 14.08 5.26 8.95
C GLY A 70 14.58 6.70 8.93
N GLU A 71 15.80 6.90 9.42
CA GLU A 71 16.41 8.23 9.56
C GLU A 71 16.45 9.00 8.23
N ALA A 72 16.78 8.33 7.12
CA ALA A 72 16.80 8.96 5.79
C ALA A 72 15.41 9.47 5.37
N TYR A 73 14.35 8.74 5.68
CA TYR A 73 12.98 9.20 5.45
C TYR A 73 12.64 10.39 6.35
N LEU A 74 12.94 10.29 7.65
CA LEU A 74 12.67 11.35 8.63
C LEU A 74 13.38 12.66 8.28
N GLN A 75 14.63 12.59 7.83
CA GLN A 75 15.38 13.74 7.34
C GLN A 75 14.74 14.32 6.07
N ARG A 76 14.39 13.46 5.11
CA ARG A 76 13.74 13.89 3.86
C ARG A 76 12.39 14.54 4.09
N VAL A 77 11.56 14.05 5.03
CA VAL A 77 10.25 14.67 5.32
C VAL A 77 10.37 15.90 6.23
N LYS A 78 11.52 16.17 6.85
CA LYS A 78 11.75 17.37 7.68
C LYS A 78 12.61 18.45 7.02
N SER A 79 13.25 18.15 5.87
CA SER A 79 14.13 19.08 5.16
C SER A 79 13.38 20.29 4.59
N GLU A 80 14.10 21.32 4.17
CA GLU A 80 13.51 22.46 3.45
C GLU A 80 13.26 22.17 1.96
N ASP A 81 13.82 21.08 1.44
CA ASP A 81 13.63 20.67 0.06
C ASP A 81 12.18 20.28 -0.24
N ALA A 82 11.80 20.36 -1.52
CA ALA A 82 10.50 19.93 -1.99
C ALA A 82 10.27 18.43 -1.71
N PHE A 83 9.27 18.14 -0.86
CA PHE A 83 8.83 16.77 -0.59
C PHE A 83 7.72 16.40 -1.57
N VAL A 84 8.05 15.64 -2.61
CA VAL A 84 7.09 15.24 -3.66
C VAL A 84 6.54 13.85 -3.35
N LEU A 85 5.21 13.74 -3.34
CA LEU A 85 4.50 12.46 -3.25
C LEU A 85 3.71 12.20 -4.54
N ASP A 86 3.57 10.93 -4.87
CA ASP A 86 2.85 10.43 -6.03
C ASP A 86 2.35 9.03 -5.71
N SER A 87 1.03 8.82 -5.78
CA SER A 87 0.42 7.50 -5.56
C SER A 87 0.25 6.72 -6.87
N TYR A 88 0.23 7.42 -8.00
CA TYR A 88 -0.11 6.87 -9.31
C TYR A 88 1.06 6.09 -9.89
N LEU A 89 2.27 6.66 -9.90
CA LEU A 89 3.44 5.96 -10.42
C LEU A 89 3.81 4.70 -9.60
N PRO A 90 3.81 4.71 -8.24
CA PRO A 90 3.94 3.49 -7.46
C PRO A 90 2.83 2.47 -7.70
N THR A 91 1.58 2.92 -7.88
CA THR A 91 0.46 2.02 -8.22
C THR A 91 0.68 1.36 -9.58
N GLN A 92 1.11 2.12 -10.59
CA GLN A 92 1.48 1.59 -11.91
C GLN A 92 2.57 0.53 -11.80
N ALA A 93 3.56 0.73 -10.93
CA ALA A 93 4.62 -0.25 -10.67
C ALA A 93 4.09 -1.54 -10.01
N ILE A 94 3.13 -1.43 -9.09
CA ILE A 94 2.46 -2.60 -8.49
C ILE A 94 1.72 -3.39 -9.58
N LEU A 95 1.00 -2.72 -10.48
CA LEU A 95 0.29 -3.37 -11.59
C LEU A 95 1.25 -4.01 -12.61
N SER A 96 2.35 -3.32 -12.92
CA SER A 96 3.43 -3.85 -13.77
C SER A 96 4.01 -5.14 -13.19
N ALA A 97 4.31 -5.14 -11.89
CA ALA A 97 4.81 -6.33 -11.21
C ALA A 97 3.79 -7.48 -11.20
N GLU A 98 2.50 -7.19 -10.99
CA GLU A 98 1.40 -8.15 -11.07
C GLU A 98 1.33 -8.83 -12.45
N LYS A 99 1.44 -8.05 -13.54
CA LYS A 99 1.49 -8.58 -14.92
C LYS A 99 2.69 -9.48 -15.19
N MET A 100 3.80 -9.22 -14.50
CA MET A 100 5.02 -10.04 -14.58
C MET A 100 4.97 -11.28 -13.67
N GLY A 101 3.84 -11.55 -13.02
CA GLY A 101 3.62 -12.73 -12.19
C GLY A 101 4.06 -12.59 -10.74
N LEU A 102 4.48 -11.39 -10.31
CA LEU A 102 4.76 -11.13 -8.89
C LEU A 102 3.45 -10.90 -8.14
N ASN A 103 3.34 -11.42 -6.92
CA ASN A 103 2.25 -11.00 -6.04
C ASN A 103 2.34 -9.48 -5.81
N PRO A 104 1.30 -8.69 -6.14
CA PRO A 104 1.33 -7.22 -6.02
C PRO A 104 1.65 -6.74 -4.60
N TRP A 105 1.35 -7.55 -3.58
CA TRP A 105 1.74 -7.28 -2.20
C TRP A 105 3.24 -7.10 -2.01
N HIS A 106 4.07 -7.93 -2.66
CA HIS A 106 5.53 -7.84 -2.51
C HIS A 106 6.07 -6.53 -3.08
N MET A 107 5.53 -6.08 -4.22
CA MET A 107 5.90 -4.79 -4.80
C MET A 107 5.46 -3.62 -3.90
N LEU A 108 4.23 -3.66 -3.38
CA LEU A 108 3.74 -2.65 -2.43
C LEU A 108 4.62 -2.56 -1.18
N LYS A 109 4.93 -3.70 -0.54
CA LYS A 109 5.75 -3.76 0.67
C LYS A 109 7.16 -3.21 0.41
N ALA A 110 7.76 -3.56 -0.74
CA ALA A 110 9.08 -3.06 -1.12
C ALA A 110 9.08 -1.55 -1.39
N ILE A 111 8.06 -1.03 -2.08
CA ILE A 111 7.86 0.42 -2.29
C ILE A 111 7.72 1.16 -0.96
N GLN A 112 6.89 0.65 -0.05
CA GLN A 112 6.71 1.28 1.26
C GLN A 112 7.99 1.24 2.09
N SER A 113 8.74 0.13 2.06
CA SER A 113 10.06 0.07 2.70
C SER A 113 11.03 1.08 2.08
N ALA A 114 11.11 1.16 0.75
CA ALA A 114 11.95 2.14 0.07
C ALA A 114 11.59 3.58 0.48
N HIS A 115 10.31 3.89 0.61
CA HIS A 115 9.83 5.21 1.00
C HIS A 115 10.07 5.52 2.49
N TYR A 116 9.51 4.72 3.39
CA TYR A 116 9.43 5.00 4.84
C TYR A 116 10.66 4.57 5.63
N GLN A 117 11.44 3.59 5.14
CA GLN A 117 12.69 3.15 5.79
C GLN A 117 13.91 3.77 5.13
N LEU A 118 14.00 3.66 3.81
CA LEU A 118 15.22 4.04 3.08
C LEU A 118 15.20 5.51 2.62
N GLY A 119 14.06 6.21 2.74
CA GLY A 119 13.93 7.60 2.31
C GLY A 119 14.04 7.80 0.81
N LEU A 120 13.85 6.75 0.00
CA LEU A 120 13.96 6.80 -1.45
C LEU A 120 12.75 7.49 -2.10
N LYS A 121 12.99 8.08 -3.26
CA LYS A 121 12.00 8.78 -4.07
C LYS A 121 11.28 7.81 -5.00
N VAL A 122 10.18 7.24 -4.52
CA VAL A 122 9.37 6.29 -5.28
C VAL A 122 8.43 6.96 -6.30
N ASN A 123 8.46 8.29 -6.40
CA ASN A 123 7.87 9.07 -7.49
C ASN A 123 8.81 9.20 -8.72
N GLU A 124 9.89 8.42 -8.75
CA GLU A 124 10.88 8.34 -9.83
C GLU A 124 10.92 6.92 -10.42
N ALA A 125 10.87 6.81 -11.74
CA ALA A 125 10.82 5.52 -12.44
C ALA A 125 12.08 4.66 -12.22
N SER A 126 13.25 5.30 -12.10
CA SER A 126 14.52 4.63 -11.80
C SER A 126 14.51 3.92 -10.44
N THR A 127 13.94 4.56 -9.41
CA THR A 127 13.77 3.95 -8.09
C THR A 127 12.87 2.72 -8.16
N LEU A 128 11.73 2.83 -8.86
CA LEU A 128 10.78 1.72 -8.99
C LEU A 128 11.36 0.56 -9.80
N LYS A 129 12.16 0.85 -10.83
CA LYS A 129 12.94 -0.15 -11.59
C LYS A 129 13.93 -0.89 -10.69
N ALA A 130 14.72 -0.17 -9.89
CA ALA A 130 15.67 -0.80 -8.96
C ALA A 130 14.96 -1.69 -7.92
N ILE A 131 13.78 -1.28 -7.45
CA ILE A 131 12.94 -2.11 -6.57
C ILE A 131 12.49 -3.38 -7.30
N ALA A 132 11.98 -3.26 -8.52
CA ALA A 132 11.53 -4.40 -9.32
C ALA A 132 12.68 -5.40 -9.58
N GLU A 133 13.87 -4.92 -9.94
CA GLU A 133 15.08 -5.72 -10.11
C GLU A 133 15.46 -6.46 -8.82
N SER A 134 15.36 -5.78 -7.67
CA SER A 134 15.63 -6.40 -6.36
C SER A 134 14.65 -7.54 -6.01
N LEU A 135 13.47 -7.53 -6.63
CA LEU A 135 12.44 -8.57 -6.50
C LEU A 135 12.53 -9.65 -7.59
N GLY A 136 13.57 -9.62 -8.42
CA GLY A 136 13.82 -10.62 -9.48
C GLY A 136 13.07 -10.38 -10.78
N LEU A 137 12.50 -9.18 -10.99
CA LEU A 137 11.85 -8.81 -12.24
C LEU A 137 12.88 -8.33 -13.27
N ALA A 138 12.87 -8.94 -14.46
CA ALA A 138 13.84 -8.64 -15.51
C ALA A 138 13.67 -7.20 -16.04
N SER A 139 14.79 -6.46 -16.11
CA SER A 139 14.79 -5.04 -16.49
C SER A 139 14.22 -4.76 -17.88
N ASP A 140 14.47 -5.65 -18.84
CA ASP A 140 14.03 -5.51 -20.23
C ASP A 140 12.51 -5.62 -20.35
N ALA A 141 11.91 -6.56 -19.62
CA ALA A 141 10.46 -6.72 -19.53
C ALA A 141 9.80 -5.63 -18.67
N TRP A 142 10.51 -5.06 -17.69
CA TRP A 142 9.96 -4.08 -16.74
C TRP A 142 9.45 -2.81 -17.42
N GLU A 143 10.26 -2.21 -18.30
CA GLU A 143 9.90 -0.94 -18.97
C GLU A 143 8.66 -1.10 -19.87
N GLN A 144 8.58 -2.23 -20.59
CA GLN A 144 7.42 -2.56 -21.40
C GLN A 144 6.16 -2.75 -20.54
N ASN A 145 6.25 -3.47 -19.41
CA ASN A 145 5.12 -3.68 -18.53
C ASN A 145 4.70 -2.39 -17.81
N MET A 146 5.63 -1.51 -17.48
CA MET A 146 5.30 -0.17 -16.96
C MET A 146 4.46 0.62 -17.96
N ALA A 147 4.87 0.67 -19.23
CA ALA A 147 4.10 1.35 -20.28
C ALA A 147 2.70 0.74 -20.49
N LEU A 148 2.59 -0.59 -20.46
CA LEU A 148 1.29 -1.28 -20.57
C LEU A 148 0.39 -1.01 -19.36
N SER A 149 0.96 -0.90 -18.16
CA SER A 149 0.23 -0.62 -16.93
C SER A 149 -0.24 0.83 -16.81
N GLU A 150 0.41 1.77 -17.51
CA GLU A 150 -0.03 3.18 -17.59
C GLU A 150 -1.45 3.27 -18.16
N ALA A 151 -1.73 2.53 -19.23
CA ALA A 151 -3.03 2.53 -19.90
C ALA A 151 -4.18 1.97 -19.04
N GLU A 152 -3.88 1.15 -18.03
CA GLU A 152 -4.88 0.50 -17.17
C GLU A 152 -5.01 1.17 -15.79
N LEU A 153 -4.07 2.04 -15.44
CA LEU A 153 -3.97 2.64 -14.11
C LEU A 153 -5.25 3.37 -13.70
N ASP A 154 -5.75 4.24 -14.57
CA ASP A 154 -6.94 5.04 -14.30
C ASP A 154 -8.18 4.17 -14.14
N GLU A 155 -8.30 3.09 -14.93
CA GLU A 155 -9.40 2.13 -14.79
C GLU A 155 -9.32 1.40 -13.46
N ARG A 156 -8.13 0.91 -13.09
CA ARG A 156 -7.94 0.18 -11.83
C ARG A 156 -8.27 1.05 -10.61
N ILE A 157 -7.84 2.32 -10.60
CA ILE A 157 -8.15 3.27 -9.53
C ILE A 157 -9.65 3.62 -9.54
N ARG A 158 -10.25 3.84 -10.71
CA ARG A 158 -11.68 4.15 -10.83
C ARG A 158 -12.56 3.02 -10.34
N SER A 159 -12.24 1.79 -10.72
CA SER A 159 -12.91 0.56 -10.28
C SER A 159 -12.80 0.40 -8.76
N SER A 160 -11.59 0.56 -8.21
CA SER A 160 -11.35 0.52 -6.75
C SER A 160 -12.21 1.56 -6.01
N ARG A 161 -12.22 2.82 -6.47
CA ARG A 161 -13.04 3.89 -5.89
C ARG A 161 -14.54 3.64 -6.05
N GLN A 162 -14.98 3.01 -7.14
CA GLN A 162 -16.38 2.61 -7.32
C GLN A 162 -16.79 1.56 -6.29
N LEU A 163 -15.97 0.53 -6.10
CA LEU A 163 -16.21 -0.49 -5.09
C LEU A 163 -16.20 0.10 -3.67
N MET A 164 -15.27 1.03 -3.38
CA MET A 164 -15.26 1.76 -2.12
C MET A 164 -16.59 2.48 -1.86
N ARG A 165 -17.16 3.17 -2.86
CA ARG A 165 -18.47 3.83 -2.73
C ARG A 165 -19.60 2.82 -2.48
N GLN A 166 -19.60 1.70 -3.19
CA GLN A 166 -20.60 0.63 -3.02
C GLN A 166 -20.56 0.02 -1.61
N LEU A 167 -19.36 -0.14 -1.06
CA LEU A 167 -19.12 -0.76 0.24
C LEU A 167 -18.97 0.26 1.39
N HIS A 168 -19.27 1.54 1.15
CA HIS A 168 -19.16 2.63 2.14
C HIS A 168 -17.77 2.75 2.79
N VAL A 169 -16.71 2.47 2.02
CA VAL A 169 -15.31 2.63 2.46
C VAL A 169 -14.92 4.10 2.39
N GLY A 170 -14.55 4.68 3.54
CA GLY A 170 -14.21 6.10 3.69
C GLY A 170 -12.71 6.44 3.63
N GLY A 171 -11.82 5.45 3.60
CA GLY A 171 -10.38 5.71 3.64
C GLY A 171 -9.52 4.46 3.58
N TYR A 172 -8.21 4.65 3.79
CA TYR A 172 -7.19 3.61 3.72
C TYR A 172 -6.41 3.54 5.05
N PRO A 173 -5.95 2.35 5.46
CA PRO A 173 -6.32 1.05 4.91
C PRO A 173 -7.77 0.68 5.29
N THR A 174 -8.46 -0.04 4.41
CA THR A 174 -9.72 -0.70 4.77
C THR A 174 -9.69 -2.15 4.30
N LEU A 175 -10.17 -3.05 5.15
CA LEU A 175 -10.27 -4.48 4.89
C LEU A 175 -11.72 -4.91 4.94
N ILE A 176 -12.20 -5.57 3.89
CA ILE A 176 -13.54 -6.15 3.83
C ILE A 176 -13.41 -7.62 3.46
N ALA A 177 -13.94 -8.51 4.28
CA ALA A 177 -14.08 -9.92 3.95
C ALA A 177 -15.37 -10.15 3.17
N GLU A 178 -15.30 -10.89 2.07
CA GLU A 178 -16.43 -11.43 1.34
C GLU A 178 -16.60 -12.91 1.69
N VAL A 179 -17.69 -13.23 2.39
CA VAL A 179 -18.01 -14.59 2.86
C VAL A 179 -19.42 -14.94 2.40
N ASN A 180 -19.56 -15.96 1.55
CA ASN A 180 -20.85 -16.40 1.00
C ASN A 180 -21.67 -15.27 0.33
N GLY A 181 -20.99 -14.29 -0.29
CA GLY A 181 -21.60 -13.12 -0.94
C GLY A 181 -21.94 -11.96 0.01
N GLU A 182 -21.68 -12.11 1.32
CA GLU A 182 -21.83 -11.03 2.30
C GLU A 182 -20.50 -10.31 2.53
N TYR A 183 -20.55 -8.99 2.65
CA TYR A 183 -19.39 -8.14 2.89
C TYR A 183 -19.32 -7.72 4.36
N LEU A 184 -18.21 -8.05 5.02
CA LEU A 184 -17.95 -7.78 6.42
C LEU A 184 -16.68 -6.93 6.59
N THR A 185 -16.83 -5.70 7.08
CA THR A 185 -15.68 -4.86 7.41
C THR A 185 -14.87 -5.47 8.54
N LEU A 186 -13.57 -5.68 8.30
CA LEU A 186 -12.68 -6.22 9.31
C LEU A 186 -12.10 -5.09 10.19
N PRO A 187 -12.20 -5.21 11.52
CA PRO A 187 -11.80 -4.15 12.46
C PRO A 187 -10.29 -4.14 12.71
N HIS A 188 -9.49 -4.11 11.65
CA HIS A 188 -8.03 -4.22 11.69
C HIS A 188 -7.34 -3.20 12.61
N SER A 189 -7.89 -1.99 12.72
CA SER A 189 -7.36 -0.94 13.60
C SER A 189 -7.33 -1.33 15.08
N ALA A 190 -8.24 -2.22 15.53
CA ALA A 190 -8.22 -2.75 16.90
C ALA A 190 -7.03 -3.70 17.16
N TYR A 191 -6.36 -4.14 16.10
CA TYR A 191 -5.28 -5.13 16.12
C TYR A 191 -3.92 -4.58 15.71
N TYR A 192 -3.77 -3.27 15.57
CA TYR A 192 -2.44 -2.67 15.43
C TYR A 192 -1.52 -3.11 16.59
N ASP A 193 -0.27 -3.44 16.25
CA ASP A 193 0.73 -4.07 17.13
C ASP A 193 0.29 -5.41 17.78
N LYS A 194 -0.77 -6.06 17.27
CA LYS A 194 -1.33 -7.31 17.81
C LYS A 194 -1.54 -8.38 16.73
N PRO A 195 -0.52 -8.72 15.90
CA PRO A 195 -0.68 -9.66 14.79
C PRO A 195 -1.11 -11.08 15.22
N ALA A 196 -0.74 -11.52 16.42
CA ALA A 196 -1.19 -12.82 16.95
C ALA A 196 -2.70 -12.85 17.22
N GLN A 197 -3.24 -11.77 17.84
CA GLN A 197 -4.67 -11.65 18.10
C GLN A 197 -5.45 -11.48 16.80
N TRP A 198 -4.87 -10.78 15.82
CA TRP A 198 -5.41 -10.66 14.48
C TRP A 198 -5.57 -12.02 13.80
N LYS A 199 -4.52 -12.86 13.81
CA LYS A 199 -4.58 -14.23 13.26
C LYS A 199 -5.69 -15.06 13.92
N LEU A 200 -5.88 -14.94 15.24
CA LEU A 200 -6.97 -15.62 15.96
C LEU A 200 -8.36 -15.08 15.57
N ALA A 201 -8.50 -13.77 15.38
CA ALA A 201 -9.76 -13.16 14.95
C ALA A 201 -10.16 -13.63 13.54
N LEU A 202 -9.20 -13.72 12.62
CA LEU A 202 -9.40 -14.18 11.25
C LEU A 202 -9.88 -15.63 11.15
N GLN A 203 -9.52 -16.51 12.10
CA GLN A 203 -10.00 -17.90 12.12
C GLN A 203 -11.52 -18.01 12.25
N LYS A 204 -12.19 -16.97 12.77
CA LYS A 204 -13.64 -16.92 12.94
C LYS A 204 -14.40 -16.59 11.66
N LEU A 205 -13.72 -16.18 10.60
CA LEU A 205 -14.31 -15.89 9.28
C LEU A 205 -14.60 -17.17 8.46
N ARG A 206 -14.66 -18.34 9.11
CA ARG A 206 -14.94 -19.63 8.47
C ARG A 206 -16.42 -19.90 8.35
#